data_AF-A0A486NHN6-F1
#
_entry.id   AF-A0A486NHN6-F1
#
_cell.length_a   1.000
_cell.length_b   1.000
_cell.length_c   1.000
_cell.angle_alpha   90.00
_cell.angle_beta   90.00
_cell.angle_gamma   90.00
#
_symmetry.space_group_name_H-M   'P 1'
#
loop_
_entity.id
_entity.type
_entity.pdbx_description
1 polymer ?
#
loop_
_entity_poly.entity_id
_entity_poly.type
_entity_poly.pdbx_seq_one_letter_code
_entity_poly.pdbx_strand_id
1 'polypeptide(L)'
;MTDITELALRNELLIANGQQTADLLRHLADNEIDSDYFAVVSECESYGKETDAELSITEFALRAAGYVDALVEALEKVQAIAGEYAELMSYMDSAGDYFEFQAMKIREANGE
;
A
#
# COMPACT_ATOMS: atom_id res chain seq x y z
N MET A 1 20.44 13.46 -4.75
CA MET A 1 19.18 13.64 -5.49
C MET A 1 18.74 12.25 -5.86
N THR A 2 17.69 11.72 -5.21
CA THR A 2 17.18 10.38 -5.51
C THR A 2 16.56 10.42 -6.90
N ASP A 3 16.91 9.47 -7.76
CA ASP A 3 16.35 9.38 -9.11
C ASP A 3 14.85 9.05 -9.02
N ILE A 4 14.01 9.91 -9.60
CA ILE A 4 12.56 9.77 -9.58
C ILE A 4 12.12 8.46 -10.28
N THR A 5 12.89 8.01 -11.28
CA THR A 5 12.61 6.75 -11.98
C THR A 5 12.92 5.53 -11.11
N GLU A 6 13.98 5.59 -10.30
CA GLU A 6 14.32 4.52 -9.34
C GLU A 6 13.27 4.43 -8.22
N LEU A 7 12.75 5.58 -7.75
CA LEU A 7 11.66 5.62 -6.78
C LEU A 7 10.35 5.04 -7.34
N ALA A 8 10.01 5.34 -8.59
CA ALA A 8 8.81 4.81 -9.23
C ALA A 8 8.88 3.28 -9.37
N LEU A 9 10.01 2.76 -9.87
CA LEU A 9 10.24 1.31 -10.00
C LEU A 9 10.16 0.60 -8.64
N ARG A 10 10.74 1.20 -7.60
CA ARG A 10 10.67 0.66 -6.24
C ARG A 10 9.22 0.61 -5.73
N ASN A 11 8.42 1.64 -6.00
CA ASN A 11 7.03 1.69 -5.56
C ASN A 11 6.18 0.64 -6.29
N GLU A 12 6.41 0.41 -7.59
CA GLU A 12 5.75 -0.67 -8.34
C GLU A 12 6.03 -2.05 -7.72
N LEU A 13 7.28 -2.31 -7.33
CA LEU A 13 7.63 -3.56 -6.66
C LEU A 13 6.96 -3.67 -5.29
N LEU A 14 6.87 -2.58 -4.52
CA LEU A 14 6.20 -2.56 -3.22
C LEU A 14 4.68 -2.81 -3.35
N ILE A 15 4.03 -2.22 -4.36
CA ILE A 15 2.61 -2.46 -4.67
C ILE A 15 2.40 -3.94 -5.02
N ALA A 16 3.21 -4.47 -5.95
CA ALA A 16 3.12 -5.87 -6.35
C ALA A 16 3.33 -6.84 -5.17
N ASN A 17 4.35 -6.57 -4.34
CA ASN A 17 4.61 -7.37 -3.14
C ASN A 17 3.48 -7.26 -2.12
N GLY A 18 2.92 -6.06 -1.93
CA GLY A 18 1.79 -5.82 -1.04
C GLY A 18 0.57 -6.62 -1.47
N GLN A 19 0.19 -6.55 -2.75
CA GLN A 19 -0.94 -7.29 -3.28
C GLN A 19 -0.75 -8.81 -3.10
N GLN A 20 0.42 -9.34 -3.45
CA GLN A 20 0.73 -10.76 -3.23
C GLN A 20 0.67 -11.14 -1.75
N THR A 21 1.14 -10.27 -0.85
CA THR A 21 1.10 -10.52 0.59
C THR A 21 -0.35 -10.56 1.10
N ALA A 22 -1.20 -9.64 0.67
CA ALA A 22 -2.62 -9.64 1.02
C ALA A 22 -3.33 -10.91 0.51
N ASP A 23 -3.03 -11.33 -0.72
CA ASP A 23 -3.59 -12.56 -1.28
C ASP A 23 -3.13 -13.81 -0.52
N LEU A 24 -1.85 -13.89 -0.16
CA LEU A 24 -1.32 -14.98 0.69
C LEU A 24 -1.98 -15.01 2.07
N LEU A 25 -2.28 -13.86 2.66
CA LEU A 25 -2.98 -13.76 3.94
C LEU A 25 -4.44 -14.20 3.83
N ARG A 26 -5.14 -13.85 2.74
CA ARG A 26 -6.48 -14.39 2.47
C ARG A 26 -6.44 -15.90 2.27
N HIS A 27 -5.45 -16.41 1.54
CA HIS A 27 -5.25 -17.85 1.41
C HIS A 27 -4.92 -18.53 2.75
N LEU A 28 -4.20 -17.86 3.64
CA LEU A 28 -3.95 -18.38 4.99
C LEU A 28 -5.25 -18.49 5.80
N ALA A 29 -6.12 -17.48 5.72
CA ALA A 29 -7.45 -17.52 6.34
C ALA A 29 -8.32 -18.64 5.74
N ASP A 30 -8.35 -18.77 4.40
CA ASP A 30 -9.15 -19.79 3.71
C ASP A 30 -8.70 -21.22 4.00
N ASN A 31 -7.41 -21.41 4.32
CA ASN A 31 -6.82 -22.72 4.62
C ASN A 31 -6.71 -23.01 6.12
N GLU A 32 -7.09 -22.08 7.00
CA GLU A 32 -7.03 -22.33 8.44
C GLU A 32 -7.94 -23.51 8.80
N ILE A 33 -7.41 -24.45 9.56
CA ILE A 33 -8.21 -25.49 10.21
C ILE A 33 -8.74 -24.86 11.50
N ASP A 34 -10.04 -25.02 11.79
CA ASP A 34 -10.83 -24.39 12.89
C ASP A 34 -10.20 -24.36 14.32
N SER A 35 -8.99 -24.89 14.53
CA SER A 35 -8.32 -25.05 15.81
C SER A 35 -7.08 -24.17 16.06
N ASP A 36 -6.54 -23.46 15.06
CA ASP A 36 -5.23 -22.81 15.21
C ASP A 36 -5.36 -21.39 15.81
N TYR A 37 -5.28 -21.29 17.13
CA TYR A 37 -5.17 -20.01 17.84
C TYR A 37 -3.72 -19.65 18.14
N PHE A 38 -3.39 -18.36 18.07
CA PHE A 38 -2.17 -17.86 18.69
C PHE A 38 -2.50 -16.90 19.83
N ALA A 39 -1.71 -17.01 20.89
CA ALA A 39 -1.74 -16.10 22.02
C ALA A 39 -0.65 -15.04 21.82
N VAL A 40 -1.02 -13.77 21.87
CA VAL A 40 -0.09 -12.67 22.08
C VAL A 40 0.22 -12.64 23.57
N VAL A 41 1.50 -12.78 23.91
CA VAL A 41 1.94 -12.83 25.31
C VAL A 41 3.02 -11.78 25.52
N SER A 42 2.86 -10.94 26.53
CA SER A 42 3.89 -10.02 26.99
C SER A 42 4.51 -10.55 28.30
N GLU A 43 5.81 -10.30 28.47
CA GLU A 43 6.56 -10.75 29.66
C GLU A 43 7.16 -9.54 30.37
N CYS A 44 6.84 -9.39 31.66
CA CYS A 44 7.37 -8.36 32.53
C CYS A 44 8.11 -9.00 33.70
N GLU A 45 9.31 -8.53 34.02
CA GLU A 45 10.12 -9.04 35.14
C GLU A 45 9.39 -9.02 36.51
N SER A 46 8.43 -8.10 36.69
CA SER A 46 7.70 -7.92 37.95
C SER A 46 6.42 -8.76 38.07
N TYR A 47 5.82 -9.16 36.94
CA TYR A 47 4.48 -9.79 36.92
C TYR A 47 4.44 -11.14 36.17
N GLY A 48 5.53 -11.53 35.50
CA GLY A 48 5.59 -12.76 34.71
C GLY A 48 5.01 -12.58 33.31
N LYS A 49 4.56 -13.70 32.70
CA LYS A 49 3.92 -13.73 31.38
C LYS A 49 2.42 -13.46 31.49
N GLU A 50 1.92 -12.50 30.73
CA GLU A 50 0.49 -12.21 30.59
C GLU A 50 0.04 -12.42 29.14
N THR A 51 -1.08 -13.12 28.95
CA THR A 51 -1.71 -13.26 27.63
C THR A 51 -2.51 -11.99 27.34
N ASP A 52 -2.04 -11.19 26.39
CA ASP A 52 -2.66 -9.93 25.97
C ASP A 52 -3.89 -10.15 25.08
N ALA A 53 -3.83 -11.17 24.22
CA ALA A 53 -4.92 -11.53 23.31
C ALA A 53 -4.80 -12.98 22.86
N GLU A 54 -5.93 -13.63 22.62
CA GLU A 54 -6.02 -14.88 21.86
C GLU A 54 -6.81 -14.58 20.59
N LEU A 55 -6.20 -14.85 19.43
CA LEU A 55 -6.81 -14.55 18.13
C LEU A 55 -6.79 -15.81 17.27
N SER A 56 -7.87 -16.04 16.51
CA SER A 56 -7.84 -17.04 15.45
C SER A 56 -6.91 -16.57 14.34
N ILE A 57 -6.24 -17.52 13.69
CA ILE A 57 -5.36 -17.18 12.56
C ILE A 57 -6.19 -16.59 11.42
N THR A 58 -7.43 -17.01 11.19
CA THR A 58 -8.34 -16.40 10.20
C THR A 58 -8.56 -14.93 10.50
N GLU A 59 -8.96 -14.56 11.72
CA GLU A 59 -9.26 -13.17 12.05
C GLU A 59 -8.01 -12.30 11.90
N PHE A 60 -6.87 -12.80 12.38
CA PHE A 60 -5.61 -12.10 12.24
C PHE A 60 -5.19 -11.94 10.78
N ALA A 61 -5.27 -13.00 9.98
CA ALA A 61 -4.85 -12.98 8.58
C ALA A 61 -5.73 -12.05 7.74
N LEU A 62 -7.06 -12.06 7.95
CA LEU A 62 -7.97 -11.13 7.29
C LEU A 62 -7.70 -9.68 7.69
N ARG A 63 -7.46 -9.43 8.98
CA ARG A 63 -7.12 -8.09 9.47
C ARG A 63 -5.78 -7.59 8.89
N ALA A 64 -4.77 -8.46 8.86
CA ALA A 64 -3.47 -8.16 8.28
C ALA A 64 -3.58 -7.89 6.77
N ALA A 65 -4.36 -8.69 6.03
CA ALA A 65 -4.62 -8.47 4.61
C ALA A 65 -5.24 -7.09 4.37
N GLY A 66 -6.26 -6.72 5.15
CA GLY A 66 -6.89 -5.40 5.07
C GLY A 66 -5.95 -4.24 5.37
N TYR A 67 -4.99 -4.39 6.29
CA TYR A 67 -3.96 -3.39 6.51
C TYR A 67 -3.00 -3.26 5.33
N VAL A 68 -2.62 -4.38 4.72
CA VAL A 68 -1.77 -4.37 3.52
C VAL A 68 -2.50 -3.71 2.35
N ASP A 69 -3.78 -4.00 2.13
CA ASP A 69 -4.59 -3.33 1.09
C ASP A 69 -4.61 -1.81 1.28
N ALA A 70 -4.85 -1.33 2.50
CA ALA A 70 -4.90 0.10 2.80
C ALA A 70 -3.54 0.79 2.55
N LEU A 71 -2.44 0.09 2.83
CA LEU A 71 -1.09 0.58 2.55
C LEU A 71 -0.79 0.62 1.05
N VAL A 72 -1.21 -0.42 0.29
CA VAL A 72 -1.08 -0.46 -1.17
C VAL A 72 -1.88 0.67 -1.80
N GLU A 73 -3.14 0.84 -1.44
CA GLU A 73 -4.01 1.91 -1.94
C GLU A 73 -3.42 3.31 -1.65
N ALA A 74 -2.88 3.51 -0.44
CA ALA A 74 -2.23 4.77 -0.08
C ALA A 74 -0.97 5.02 -0.93
N LEU A 75 -0.16 3.98 -1.17
CA LEU A 75 1.04 4.09 -1.98
C LEU A 75 0.73 4.38 -3.45
N GLU A 76 -0.28 3.71 -4.02
CA GLU A 76 -0.77 3.96 -5.38
C GLU A 76 -1.20 5.42 -5.57
N LYS A 77 -1.98 5.96 -4.63
CA LYS A 77 -2.40 7.37 -4.67
C LYS A 77 -1.22 8.34 -4.64
N VAL A 78 -0.26 8.10 -3.76
CA VAL A 78 0.94 8.96 -3.66
C VAL A 78 1.79 8.85 -4.93
N GLN A 79 1.92 7.65 -5.50
CA GLN A 79 2.67 7.44 -6.75
C GLN A 79 1.99 8.12 -7.94
N ALA A 80 0.67 8.07 -8.05
CA ALA A 80 -0.09 8.76 -9.08
C ALA A 80 0.10 10.28 -8.99
N ILE A 81 -0.05 10.85 -7.79
CA ILE A 81 0.17 12.28 -7.55
C ILE A 81 1.60 12.68 -7.92
N ALA A 82 2.60 11.90 -7.48
CA ALA A 82 4.00 12.19 -7.81
C ALA A 82 4.27 12.16 -9.32
N GLY A 83 3.63 11.24 -10.06
CA GLY A 83 3.67 11.17 -11.52
C GLY A 83 3.10 12.43 -12.18
N GLU A 84 1.90 12.87 -11.77
CA GLU A 84 1.27 14.09 -12.27
C GLU A 84 2.13 15.34 -12.01
N TYR A 85 2.73 15.44 -10.82
CA TYR A 85 3.65 16.52 -10.50
C TYR A 85 4.90 16.51 -11.39
N ALA A 86 5.44 15.32 -11.69
CA ALA A 86 6.59 15.19 -12.59
C ALA A 86 6.25 15.59 -14.03
N GLU A 87 5.08 15.19 -14.54
CA GLU A 87 4.56 15.61 -15.85
C GLU A 87 4.43 17.14 -15.93
N LEU A 88 3.80 17.74 -14.91
CA LEU A 88 3.62 19.19 -14.84
C LEU A 88 4.97 19.92 -14.83
N MET A 89 5.91 19.47 -14.00
CA MET A 89 7.25 20.06 -13.93
C MET A 89 7.95 20.01 -15.30
N SER A 90 7.92 18.85 -15.97
CA SER A 90 8.50 18.71 -17.31
C SER A 90 7.82 19.60 -18.35
N TYR A 91 6.51 19.81 -18.25
CA TYR A 91 5.76 20.68 -19.15
C TYR A 91 6.13 22.16 -18.95
N MET A 92 6.23 22.62 -17.70
CA MET A 92 6.65 23.99 -17.38
C MET A 92 8.10 24.27 -17.79
N ASP A 93 9.01 23.31 -17.63
CA ASP A 93 10.41 23.43 -18.08
C ASP A 93 10.52 23.62 -19.61
N SER A 94 9.51 23.14 -20.37
CA SER A 94 9.41 23.34 -21.82
C SER A 94 8.77 24.68 -22.23
N ALA A 95 8.64 25.63 -21.29
CA ALA A 95 7.95 26.91 -21.43
C ALA A 95 6.42 26.79 -21.66
N GLY A 96 5.83 25.67 -21.24
CA GLY A 96 4.38 25.47 -21.27
C GLY A 96 3.63 26.31 -20.21
N ASP A 97 2.34 26.55 -20.46
CA ASP A 97 1.45 27.30 -19.54
C ASP A 97 0.63 26.35 -18.64
N TYR A 98 0.54 26.66 -17.35
CA TYR A 98 -0.20 25.85 -16.38
C TYR A 98 -1.68 25.63 -16.77
N PHE A 99 -2.36 26.65 -17.30
CA PHE A 99 -3.75 26.54 -17.74
C PHE A 99 -3.89 25.66 -18.97
N GLU A 100 -2.90 25.66 -19.88
CA GLU A 100 -2.87 24.78 -21.03
C GLU A 100 -2.66 23.32 -20.61
N PHE A 101 -1.77 23.07 -19.65
CA PHE A 101 -1.59 21.74 -19.05
C PHE A 101 -2.89 21.23 -18.41
N GLN A 102 -3.57 22.06 -17.62
CA GLN A 102 -4.85 21.68 -17.00
C GLN A 102 -5.93 21.37 -18.05
N ALA A 103 -6.02 22.17 -19.12
CA ALA A 103 -6.95 21.91 -20.22
C ALA A 103 -6.62 20.60 -20.94
N MET A 104 -5.32 20.27 -21.11
CA MET A 104 -4.86 19.01 -21.68
C MET A 104 -5.29 17.82 -20.81
N LYS A 105 -5.04 17.84 -19.50
CA LYS A 105 -5.45 16.75 -18.58
C LYS A 105 -6.97 16.54 -18.57
N ILE A 106 -7.76 17.61 -18.69
CA ILE A 106 -9.22 17.52 -18.78
C ILE A 106 -9.65 16.82 -20.08
N ARG A 107 -9.02 17.15 -21.22
CA ARG A 107 -9.30 16.49 -22.51
C ARG A 107 -8.91 15.02 -22.48
N GLU A 108 -7.73 14.70 -21.93
CA GLU A 108 -7.29 13.31 -21.72
C GLU A 108 -8.29 12.52 -20.87
N ALA A 109 -8.75 13.10 -19.75
CA ALA A 109 -9.75 12.46 -18.89
C ALA A 109 -11.11 12.25 -19.57
N ASN A 110 -11.44 13.08 -20.56
CA ASN A 110 -12.66 12.97 -21.37
C ASN A 110 -12.49 12.09 -22.63
N GLY A 111 -11.26 11.67 -22.95
CA GLY A 111 -10.96 10.87 -24.15
C GLY A 111 -11.02 11.65 -25.47
N GLU A 112 -10.75 12.96 -25.45
CA GLU A 112 -10.77 13.87 -26.61
C GLU A 112 -9.40 14.01 -27.32
#